data_AF-A0A537VZ15-F1
#
_entry.id   AF-A0A537VZ15-F1
#
_cell.length_a   1.000
_cell.length_b   1.000
_cell.length_c   1.000
_cell.angle_alpha   90.00
_cell.angle_beta   90.00
_cell.angle_gamma   90.00
#
_symmetry.space_group_name_H-M   'P 1'
#
loop_
_entity.id
_entity.type
_entity.pdbx_description
1 polymer ?
#
loop_
_entity_poly.entity_id
_entity_poly.type
_entity_poly.pdbx_seq_one_letter_code
_entity_poly.pdbx_strand_id
1 'polypeptide(L)' 'MGYTGPLADKDRIFTNLYGFQEPWLKAARQRGDWDDTKALFAIGQDSIIEKIKA' A
#
# COMPACT_ATOMS: atom_id res chain seq x y z
N MET A 1 16.46 -7.51 -9.74
CA MET A 1 15.99 -8.89 -10.03
C MET A 1 14.60 -9.00 -9.44
N GLY A 2 13.55 -9.16 -10.25
CA GLY A 2 12.17 -9.20 -9.74
C GLY A 2 11.89 -10.49 -8.95
N TYR A 3 10.98 -10.44 -7.99
CA TYR A 3 10.53 -11.63 -7.26
C TYR A 3 9.70 -12.54 -8.19
N THR A 4 10.07 -13.81 -8.30
CA THR A 4 9.40 -14.82 -9.16
C THR A 4 8.84 -16.00 -8.36
N GLY A 5 8.76 -15.89 -7.03
CA GLY A 5 8.21 -16.94 -6.16
C GLY A 5 6.68 -16.91 -6.04
N PRO A 6 6.08 -17.91 -5.37
CA PRO A 6 4.66 -17.93 -5.06
C PRO A 6 4.29 -16.77 -4.11
N LEU A 7 3.38 -15.90 -4.54
CA LEU A 7 2.92 -14.74 -3.76
C LEU A 7 1.67 -15.11 -2.95
N ALA A 8 1.73 -15.01 -1.62
CA ALA A 8 0.56 -15.22 -0.78
C ALA A 8 -0.42 -14.05 -0.90
N ASP A 9 -1.72 -14.29 -0.67
CA ASP A 9 -2.76 -13.25 -0.80
C ASP A 9 -2.51 -12.03 0.11
N LYS A 10 -1.97 -12.26 1.31
CA LYS A 10 -1.59 -11.18 2.26
C LYS A 10 -0.44 -10.30 1.77
N ASP A 11 0.36 -10.78 0.83
CA ASP A 11 1.52 -10.06 0.29
C ASP A 11 1.12 -9.27 -0.97
N ARG A 12 -0.16 -9.34 -1.39
CA ARG A 12 -0.70 -8.55 -2.50
C ARG A 12 -0.98 -7.13 -2.05
N ILE A 13 -0.39 -6.16 -2.73
CA ILE A 13 -0.65 -4.73 -2.49
C ILE A 13 -2.07 -4.35 -2.92
N PHE A 14 -2.54 -4.85 -4.08
CA PHE A 14 -3.88 -4.56 -4.59
C PHE A 14 -4.91 -5.60 -4.11
N THR A 15 -5.41 -5.41 -2.90
CA THR A 15 -6.31 -6.36 -2.22
C THR A 15 -7.76 -6.35 -2.73
N ASN A 16 -8.21 -5.27 -3.39
CA ASN A 16 -9.55 -5.18 -3.99
C ASN A 16 -9.52 -5.08 -5.53
N LEU A 17 -8.60 -5.78 -6.19
CA LEU A 17 -8.43 -5.72 -7.66
C LEU A 17 -9.71 -6.10 -8.43
N TYR A 18 -10.49 -7.05 -7.90
CA TYR A 18 -11.70 -7.55 -8.55
C TYR A 18 -13.00 -6.84 -8.11
N GLY A 19 -12.91 -5.85 -7.22
CA GLY A 19 -14.08 -5.07 -6.79
C GLY A 19 -15.09 -5.83 -5.93
N PHE A 20 -14.67 -6.88 -5.21
CA PHE A 20 -15.53 -7.60 -4.27
C PHE A 20 -15.94 -6.76 -3.05
N GLN A 21 -15.19 -5.71 -2.77
CA GLN A 21 -15.49 -4.73 -1.72
C GLN A 21 -15.79 -3.36 -2.33
N GLU A 22 -16.48 -2.51 -1.57
CA GLU A 22 -16.76 -1.15 -2.01
C GLU A 22 -15.45 -0.36 -2.30
N PRO A 23 -15.42 0.46 -3.36
CA PRO A 23 -14.26 1.26 -3.72
C PRO A 23 -14.16 2.56 -2.90
N TRP A 24 -15.15 2.87 -2.08
CA TRP A 24 -15.27 4.13 -1.36
C TRP A 24 -14.34 4.22 -0.14
N LEU A 25 -14.12 5.45 0.34
CA LEU A 25 -13.18 5.77 1.41
C LEU A 25 -13.35 4.90 2.68
N LYS A 26 -14.58 4.59 3.07
CA LYS A 26 -14.84 3.77 4.27
C LYS A 26 -14.26 2.36 4.15
N ALA A 27 -14.48 1.71 3.01
CA ALA A 27 -13.93 0.38 2.74
C ALA A 27 -12.43 0.43 2.44
N ALA A 28 -11.94 1.49 1.80
CA ALA A 28 -10.51 1.73 1.58
C ALA A 28 -9.73 1.78 2.91
N ARG A 29 -10.22 2.56 3.88
CA ARG A 29 -9.61 2.64 5.22
C ARG A 29 -9.56 1.30 5.95
N GLN A 30 -10.50 0.40 5.70
CA GLN A 30 -10.49 -0.95 6.30
C GLN A 30 -9.42 -1.86 5.69
N ARG A 31 -8.95 -1.57 4.47
CA ARG A 31 -7.88 -2.33 3.80
C ARG A 31 -6.47 -1.81 4.12
N GLY A 32 -6.37 -0.76 4.94
CA GLY A 32 -5.11 -0.06 5.23
C GLY A 32 -4.82 1.10 4.27
N ASP A 33 -5.71 1.40 3.31
CA ASP A 33 -5.57 2.61 2.51
C ASP A 33 -5.72 3.83 3.43
N TRP A 34 -4.91 4.87 3.23
CA TRP A 34 -4.85 6.08 4.06
C TRP A 34 -4.32 5.90 5.50
N ASP A 35 -3.80 4.72 5.86
CA ASP A 35 -3.21 4.49 7.18
C ASP A 35 -1.94 5.31 7.38
N ASP A 36 -1.83 5.98 8.53
CA ASP A 36 -0.70 6.82 8.95
C ASP A 36 -0.09 7.77 7.90
N THR A 37 -0.89 8.20 6.93
CA THR A 37 -0.45 9.10 5.84
C THR A 37 0.16 10.41 6.35
N LYS A 38 -0.35 10.95 7.46
CA LYS A 38 0.22 12.13 8.11
C LYS A 38 1.64 11.89 8.61
N ALA A 39 1.91 10.72 9.18
CA ALA A 39 3.25 10.35 9.61
C ALA A 39 4.18 10.19 8.41
N LEU A 40 3.71 9.59 7.31
CA LEU A 40 4.48 9.51 6.05
C LEU A 40 4.93 10.89 5.56
N PHE A 41 4.04 11.89 5.56
CA PHE A 41 4.40 13.26 5.20
C PHE A 41 5.44 13.89 6.14
N ALA A 42 5.42 13.55 7.43
CA ALA A 42 6.35 14.08 8.41
C ALA A 42 7.79 13.55 8.25
N ILE A 43 7.99 12.39 7.60
CA ILE A 43 9.32 11.81 7.33
C ILE A 43 10.12 12.69 6.33
N GLY A 44 9.43 13.47 5.49
CA GLY A 44 10.04 14.34 4.49
C GLY A 44 10.33 13.63 3.16
N GLN A 45 10.32 14.42 2.08
CA GLN A 45 10.40 13.91 0.70
C GLN A 45 11.69 13.11 0.42
N ASP A 46 12.84 13.59 0.89
CA ASP A 46 14.13 12.95 0.62
C ASP A 46 14.18 11.52 1.20
N SER A 47 13.74 11.36 2.44
CA SER A 47 13.65 10.06 3.11
C SER A 47 12.70 9.10 2.40
N ILE A 48 11.59 9.59 1.84
CA ILE A 48 10.66 8.78 1.06
C ILE A 48 11.31 8.33 -0.26
N ILE A 49 11.99 9.24 -0.96
CA ILE A 49 12.69 8.95 -2.20
C ILE A 49 13.74 7.85 -1.99
N GLU A 50 14.55 7.95 -0.94
CA GLU A 50 15.58 6.94 -0.65
C GLU A 50 14.98 5.58 -0.31
N LYS A 51 13.85 5.53 0.41
CA LYS A 51 13.13 4.27 0.68
C LYS A 51 12.55 3.60 -0.55
N ILE A 52 12.17 4.37 -1.59
CA ILE A 52 11.62 3.85 -2.84
C ILE A 52 12.73 3.36 -3.78
N LYS A 53 13.91 3.98 -3.74
CA LYS A 53 15.07 3.58 -4.56
C LYS A 53 15.73 2.29 -4.09
N ALA A 54 15.71 2.03 -2.79
CA ALA A 54 16.35 0.87 -2.15
C ALA A 54 15.72 -0.46 -2.62
#